data_AF-A0A392QYT7-F1
#
_entry.id   AF-A0A392QYT7-F1
#
_cell.length_a   1.000
_cell.length_b   1.000
_cell.length_c   1.000
_cell.angle_alpha   90.00
_cell.angle_beta   90.00
_cell.angle_gamma   90.00
#
_symmetry.space_group_name_H-M   'P 1'
#
loop_
_entity.id
_entity.type
_entity.pdbx_description
1 polymer ?
#
loop_
_entity_poly.entity_id
_entity_poly.type
_entity_poly.pdbx_seq_one_letter_code
_entity_poly.pdbx_strand_id
1 'polypeptide(L)'
;AKDESLRKYIERFNKEVVQVNTTDDMKRSLLERGLRPRNDFAKAVGIEKPCSLAELLVKSQAYIQYEEREMANAIRHSRPEDNPPPWESSHKGGDR
;
A
#
# COMPACT_ATOMS: atom_id res chain seq x y z
N ALA A 1 15.54 8.14 -7.93
CA ALA A 1 14.37 7.34 -7.50
C ALA A 1 13.76 7.99 -6.26
N LYS A 2 12.79 8.91 -6.40
CA LYS A 2 12.19 9.63 -5.27
C LYS A 2 10.75 9.20 -4.94
N ASP A 3 10.10 8.35 -5.74
CA ASP A 3 8.68 7.96 -5.52
C ASP A 3 8.40 6.50 -5.95
N GLU A 4 9.27 5.57 -5.58
CA GLU A 4 9.02 4.14 -5.82
C GLU A 4 8.19 3.57 -4.67
N SER A 5 7.04 2.96 -4.98
CA SER A 5 6.19 2.28 -3.99
C SER A 5 6.88 1.03 -3.43
N LEU A 6 6.48 0.60 -2.23
CA LEU A 6 7.03 -0.62 -1.60
C LEU A 6 6.90 -1.82 -2.55
N ARG A 7 5.76 -1.96 -3.23
CA ARG A 7 5.52 -3.01 -4.23
C ARG A 7 6.59 -3.08 -5.30
N LYS A 8 6.89 -1.95 -5.93
CA LYS A 8 7.86 -1.87 -7.03
C LYS A 8 9.29 -2.16 -6.55
N TYR A 9 9.61 -1.74 -5.33
CA TYR A 9 10.88 -2.09 -4.68
C TYR A 9 10.99 -3.59 -4.42
N ILE A 10 9.95 -4.22 -3.84
CA ILE A 10 9.93 -5.66 -3.57
C ILE A 10 10.02 -6.47 -4.87
N GLU A 11 9.36 -6.05 -5.96
CA GLU A 11 9.45 -6.70 -7.27
C GLU A 11 10.88 -6.66 -7.85
N ARG A 12 11.55 -5.50 -7.77
CA ARG A 12 12.95 -5.37 -8.17
C ARG A 12 13.86 -6.22 -7.30
N PHE A 13 13.68 -6.15 -5.99
CA PHE A 13 14.44 -6.94 -5.03
C PHE A 13 14.31 -8.43 -5.32
N ASN A 14 13.09 -8.96 -5.48
CA ASN A 14 12.89 -10.37 -5.81
C ASN A 14 13.58 -10.76 -7.14
N LYS A 15 13.52 -9.90 -8.16
CA LYS A 15 14.19 -10.15 -9.46
C LYS A 15 15.72 -10.15 -9.37
N GLU A 16 16.29 -9.26 -8.55
CA GLU A 16 17.73 -9.15 -8.34
C GLU A 16 18.25 -10.26 -7.43
N VAL A 17 17.46 -10.67 -6.43
CA VAL A 17 17.86 -11.58 -5.36
C VAL A 17 17.62 -13.05 -5.72
N VAL A 18 16.76 -13.36 -6.69
CA VAL A 18 16.64 -14.71 -7.27
C VAL A 18 17.93 -15.16 -7.97
N GLN A 19 18.79 -14.21 -8.37
CA GLN A 19 20.06 -14.50 -9.06
C GLN A 19 21.26 -14.66 -8.12
N VAL A 20 21.16 -14.19 -6.86
CA VAL A 20 22.29 -14.24 -5.92
C VAL A 20 22.07 -15.40 -4.95
N ASN A 21 22.99 -16.38 -4.96
CA ASN A 21 23.01 -17.53 -4.06
C ASN A 21 23.43 -17.15 -2.62
N THR A 22 22.96 -16.00 -2.14
CA THR A 22 23.22 -15.43 -0.81
C THR A 22 22.35 -16.10 0.26
N THR A 23 22.88 -16.17 1.47
CA THR A 23 22.16 -16.64 2.66
C THR A 23 20.98 -15.73 2.98
N ASP A 24 19.95 -16.28 3.62
CA ASP A 24 18.74 -15.54 4.04
C ASP A 24 19.06 -14.30 4.88
N ASP A 25 20.10 -14.37 5.71
CA ASP A 25 20.54 -13.25 6.56
C ASP A 25 21.05 -12.06 5.73
N MET A 26 21.83 -12.34 4.68
CA MET A 26 22.31 -11.31 3.76
C MET A 26 21.16 -10.71 2.95
N LYS A 27 20.21 -11.54 2.49
CA LYS A 27 19.01 -11.08 1.79
C LYS A 27 18.18 -10.17 2.70
N ARG A 28 18.00 -10.53 3.97
CA ARG A 28 17.33 -9.69 4.97
C ARG A 28 18.01 -8.33 5.12
N SER A 29 19.32 -8.33 5.33
CA SER A 29 20.11 -7.10 5.49
C SER A 29 20.00 -6.18 4.26
N LEU A 30 20.03 -6.76 3.05
CA LEU A 30 19.85 -6.01 1.81
C LEU A 30 18.44 -5.42 1.68
N LEU A 31 17.40 -6.17 2.06
CA LEU A 31 16.03 -5.67 2.05
C LEU A 31 15.87 -4.52 3.06
N GLU A 32 16.27 -4.73 4.32
CA GLU A 32 16.18 -3.74 5.39
C GLU A 32 16.92 -2.44 5.02
N ARG A 33 18.08 -2.53 4.38
CA ARG A 33 18.88 -1.37 3.95
C ARG A 33 18.33 -0.64 2.72
N GLY A 34 17.63 -1.33 1.84
CA GLY A 34 17.03 -0.72 0.65
C GLY A 34 15.70 -0.03 0.94
N LEU A 35 15.07 -0.33 2.09
CA LEU A 35 13.91 0.41 2.58
C LEU A 35 14.31 1.84 2.96
N ARG A 36 13.49 2.82 2.56
CA ARG A 36 13.75 4.21 2.92
C ARG A 36 13.42 4.46 4.40
N PRO A 37 14.27 5.20 5.14
CA PRO A 37 14.06 5.47 6.57
C PRO A 37 12.74 6.18 6.91
N ARG A 38 12.17 6.91 5.94
CA ARG A 38 10.91 7.67 6.12
C ARG A 38 9.66 6.88 5.75
N ASN A 39 9.80 5.64 5.25
CA ASN A 39 8.66 4.77 4.96
C ASN A 39 8.10 4.21 6.27
N ASP A 40 6.79 4.25 6.47
CA ASP A 40 6.14 3.68 7.66
C ASP A 40 6.34 2.16 7.76
N PHE A 41 6.48 1.46 6.64
CA PHE A 41 6.91 0.06 6.64
C PHE A 41 8.32 -0.13 7.23
N ALA A 42 9.27 0.75 6.90
CA ALA A 42 10.62 0.67 7.45
C ALA A 42 10.64 0.91 8.96
N LYS A 43 9.77 1.80 9.47
CA LYS A 43 9.56 1.99 10.90
C LYS A 43 8.99 0.73 11.55
N ALA A 44 7.96 0.12 10.95
CA ALA A 44 7.34 -1.10 11.47
C ALA A 44 8.33 -2.28 11.56
N VAL A 45 9.14 -2.49 10.51
CA VAL A 45 10.21 -3.51 10.50
C VAL A 45 11.31 -3.21 11.50
N GLY A 46 11.61 -1.93 11.75
CA GLY A 46 12.57 -1.52 12.78
C GLY A 46 12.08 -1.74 14.22
N ILE A 47 10.75 -1.69 14.44
CA ILE A 47 10.13 -1.95 15.75
C ILE A 47 10.04 -3.45 16.01
N GLU A 48 9.46 -4.22 15.07
CA GLU A 48 9.34 -5.66 15.17
C GLU A 48 10.22 -6.34 14.13
N LYS A 49 11.46 -6.62 14.54
CA LYS A 49 12.48 -7.17 13.65
C LYS A 49 12.11 -8.60 13.26
N PRO A 50 11.87 -8.88 11.96
CA PRO A 50 11.44 -10.20 11.54
C PRO A 50 12.54 -11.24 11.73
N CYS A 51 12.15 -12.45 12.13
CA CYS A 51 13.10 -13.52 12.42
C CYS A 51 13.63 -14.20 11.15
N SER A 52 12.90 -14.10 10.02
CA SER A 52 13.28 -14.72 8.74
C SER A 52 12.99 -13.80 7.55
N LEU A 53 13.64 -14.05 6.41
CA LEU A 53 13.32 -13.35 5.16
C LEU A 53 11.87 -13.58 4.73
N ALA A 54 11.37 -14.81 4.90
CA ALA A 54 9.99 -15.15 4.59
C ALA A 54 9.00 -14.30 5.38
N GLU A 55 9.22 -14.13 6.70
CA GLU A 55 8.37 -13.28 7.54
C GLU A 55 8.41 -11.81 7.09
N LEU A 56 9.60 -11.32 6.74
CA LEU A 56 9.77 -9.96 6.24
C LEU A 56 9.05 -9.74 4.90
N LEU A 57 9.07 -10.73 3.99
CA LEU A 57 8.34 -10.68 2.73
C LEU A 57 6.82 -10.74 2.94
N VAL A 58 6.34 -11.58 3.86
CA VAL A 58 4.91 -11.65 4.23
C VAL A 58 4.44 -10.31 4.79
N LYS A 59 5.19 -9.71 5.71
CA LYS A 59 4.90 -8.37 6.24
C LYS A 59 4.88 -7.30 5.14
N SER A 60 5.84 -7.36 4.21
CA SER A 60 5.89 -6.45 3.06
C SER A 60 4.63 -6.57 2.19
N GLN A 61 4.19 -7.79 1.91
CA GLN A 61 3.01 -8.05 1.08
C GLN A 61 1.70 -7.66 1.77
N ALA A 62 1.60 -7.85 3.08
CA ALA A 62 0.47 -7.37 3.87
C ALA A 62 0.40 -5.83 3.86
N TYR A 63 1.55 -5.16 3.98
CA TYR A 63 1.62 -3.71 3.94
C TYR A 63 1.26 -3.14 2.55
N ILE A 64 1.74 -3.75 1.47
CA ILE A 64 1.36 -3.38 0.09
C ILE A 64 -0.16 -3.44 -0.08
N GLN A 65 -0.80 -4.52 0.39
CA GLN A 65 -2.25 -4.66 0.31
C GLN A 65 -2.99 -3.59 1.12
N TYR A 66 -2.44 -3.22 2.29
CA TYR A 66 -2.98 -2.13 3.09
C TYR A 66 -2.91 -0.78 2.34
N GLU A 67 -1.74 -0.42 1.79
CA GLU A 67 -1.59 0.81 1.01
C GLU A 67 -2.53 0.83 -0.21
N GLU A 68 -2.63 -0.27 -0.96
CA GLU A 68 -3.51 -0.38 -2.12
C GLU A 68 -4.99 -0.27 -1.74
N ARG A 69 -5.38 -0.86 -0.60
CA ARG A 69 -6.74 -0.74 -0.06
C ARG A 69 -7.06 0.68 0.36
N GLU A 70 -6.14 1.35 1.07
CA GLU A 70 -6.32 2.75 1.48
C GLU A 70 -6.44 3.68 0.27
N MET A 71 -5.62 3.49 -0.77
CA MET A 71 -5.74 4.26 -2.01
C MET A 71 -7.07 4.00 -2.73
N ALA A 72 -7.51 2.75 -2.82
CA ALA A 72 -8.81 2.42 -3.41
C ALA A 72 -9.97 3.03 -2.60
N ASN A 73 -9.86 3.05 -1.27
CA ASN A 73 -10.84 3.67 -0.39
C ASN A 73 -10.89 5.19 -0.58
N ALA A 74 -9.73 5.85 -0.63
CA ALA A 74 -9.62 7.28 -0.90
C ALA A 74 -10.30 7.65 -2.23
N ILE A 75 -10.10 6.87 -3.31
CA ILE A 75 -10.74 7.11 -4.61
C ILE A 75 -12.27 6.97 -4.53
N ARG A 76 -12.76 5.97 -3.79
CA ARG A 76 -14.21 5.76 -3.59
C ARG A 76 -14.88 6.90 -2.83
N HIS A 77 -14.20 7.44 -1.82
CA HIS A 77 -14.68 8.57 -1.03
C HIS A 77 -14.40 9.94 -1.68
N SER A 78 -13.58 9.99 -2.73
CA SER A 78 -13.32 11.20 -3.51
C SER A 78 -14.43 11.53 -4.52
N ARG A 79 -15.49 10.72 -4.63
CA ARG A 79 -16.64 11.08 -5.47
C ARG A 79 -17.35 12.26 -4.81
N PRO A 80 -17.53 13.41 -5.49
CA PRO A 80 -18.37 14.46 -4.94
C PRO A 80 -19.79 13.90 -4.90
N GLU A 81 -20.31 13.71 -3.70
CA GLU A 81 -21.72 13.47 -3.42
C GLU A 81 -22.49 14.79 -3.66
N ASP A 82 -22.33 15.37 -4.84
CA ASP A 82 -23.03 16.58 -5.31
C ASP A 82 -24.10 16.17 -6.35
N ASN A 83 -24.85 15.13 -6.03
CA ASN A 83 -26.13 14.95 -6.68
C ASN A 83 -27.13 14.53 -5.61
N PRO A 84 -27.87 15.48 -5.01
CA PRO A 84 -29.01 15.11 -4.20
C PRO A 84 -29.93 14.23 -5.07
N PRO A 85 -30.63 13.23 -4.50
CA PRO A 85 -31.63 12.49 -5.24
C PRO A 85 -32.61 13.50 -5.86
N PRO A 86 -33.17 13.24 -7.06
CA PRO A 86 -34.26 14.06 -7.56
C PRO A 86 -35.44 13.81 -6.63
N TRP A 87 -35.50 14.59 -5.55
CA TRP A 87 -36.65 14.62 -4.68
C TRP A 87 -37.79 15.12 -5.54
N GLU A 88 -38.77 14.23 -5.71
CA GLU A 88 -40.03 14.49 -6.36
C GLU A 88 -40.57 15.83 -5.85
N SER A 89 -40.53 16.86 -6.70
CA SER A 89 -41.26 18.10 -6.47
C SER A 89 -42.75 17.83 -6.68
N SER A 90 -43.33 17.13 -5.71
CA SER A 90 -44.76 17.17 -5.42
C SER A 90 -45.10 18.58 -4.91
N HIS A 91 -45.22 19.54 -5.82
CA HIS A 91 -45.87 20.81 -5.54
C HIS A 91 -47.01 21.03 -6.54
N LYS A 92 -48.15 20.42 -6.16
CA LYS A 92 -49.46 21.07 -6.06
C LYS A 92 -49.62 22.34 -6.91
N GLY A 93 -50.27 22.19 -8.06
CA GLY A 93 -50.82 23.29 -8.86
C GLY A 93 -52.18 22.88 -9.41
N GLY A 94 -53.17 22.79 -8.53
CA GLY A 94 -54.56 22.83 -8.96
C GLY A 94 -54.96 24.29 -9.08
N ASP A 95 -55.32 24.74 -10.27
CA ASP A 95 -56.11 25.95 -10.46
C ASP A 95 -56.84 25.87 -11.82
N ARG A 96 -58.16 25.64 -11.68
CA ARG A 96 -59.30 26.09 -12.51
C ARG A 96 -59.36 25.80 -14.01
#